data_AF-A0A928L6U4-F1
#
_entry.id   AF-A0A928L6U4-F1
#
_cell.length_a   1.000
_cell.length_b   1.000
_cell.length_c   1.000
_cell.angle_alpha   90.00
_cell.angle_beta   90.00
_cell.angle_gamma   90.00
#
_symmetry.space_group_name_H-M   'P 1'
#
loop_
_entity.id
_entity.type
_entity.pdbx_description
1 polymer ?
#
loop_
_entity_poly.entity_id
_entity_poly.type
_entity_poly.pdbx_seq_one_letter_code
_entity_poly.pdbx_strand_id
1 'polypeptide(L)'
;MTKLELMNHSQGLSDLFTGLETDLIANIVEYVKHGDLNASTPQWKMKLMAQLSTLDKANIKTIAQYAGLAPDMLSKALEIAALTAVEELEPGFKKLAEENIIKGCDIPIEETMARSLVTYNKQAVNSLNMVNTVMRYKAKTAAQKLINQTAELADKQSFLNMLSKATGKVVTGAESRQAAMRQCIKEMTDKGIPAFVDVAGREWSPEAYINMDIRTTANNVAHQAQFDRMDDYGLDLHEVSSHFGARPKCAKDQGKIFSRKNKSGYTTDLHGRKIRYYPWNSSSYGEPDGILGINCGHHIYPFTPGISVQRYFPYNEEENSKAYSLSQRQRELERRVRKSKRECASLDTLGDTEGFYKASQTLKQRQQALKKFCADNNLPVRTDRTAVVGYNRTVAGKVRKSVDKSEKSDIIKTEIEKGNIKLEINHEKQARHIKGEPEFKEGKSYLTISEKEAQEIINAKSGTGIPVFDRNGKWKNKELVDCGIEIGVDVDGKTKKETPTDKATIHYSKTGTHLVPRKEEKHD
;
A
#
# COMPACT_ATOMS: atom_id res chain seq x y z
N MET A 1 -28.90 7.49 -2.13
CA MET A 1 -27.73 6.71 -1.66
C MET A 1 -26.48 7.57 -1.69
N THR A 2 -25.73 7.63 -0.59
CA THR A 2 -24.45 8.33 -0.52
C THR A 2 -23.31 7.46 -1.06
N LYS A 3 -22.24 8.10 -1.54
CA LYS A 3 -20.99 7.42 -1.93
C LYS A 3 -20.46 6.46 -0.85
N LEU A 4 -20.68 6.75 0.43
CA LEU A 4 -20.22 5.93 1.54
C LEU A 4 -21.02 4.63 1.64
N GLU A 5 -22.34 4.67 1.44
CA GLU A 5 -23.22 3.49 1.44
C GLU A 5 -22.85 2.52 0.31
N LEU A 6 -22.71 3.02 -0.93
CA LEU A 6 -22.34 2.19 -2.09
C LEU A 6 -20.90 1.64 -1.98
N MET A 7 -20.00 2.41 -1.36
CA MET A 7 -18.65 1.94 -1.04
C MET A 7 -18.68 0.81 0.01
N ASN A 8 -19.55 0.88 1.03
CA ASN A 8 -19.67 -0.16 2.05
C ASN A 8 -20.20 -1.48 1.46
N HIS A 9 -21.17 -1.42 0.55
CA HIS A 9 -21.73 -2.61 -0.11
C HIS A 9 -20.73 -3.30 -1.05
N SER A 10 -19.83 -2.54 -1.69
CA SER A 10 -18.79 -3.08 -2.59
C SER A 10 -17.45 -3.41 -1.89
N GLN A 11 -17.29 -3.02 -0.62
CA GLN A 11 -16.02 -3.16 0.12
C GLN A 11 -15.64 -4.62 0.35
N GLY A 12 -16.59 -5.49 0.72
CA GLY A 12 -16.31 -6.89 0.98
C GLY A 12 -15.74 -7.63 -0.24
N LEU A 13 -16.27 -7.34 -1.44
CA LEU A 13 -15.77 -7.92 -2.69
C LEU A 13 -14.40 -7.34 -3.08
N SER A 14 -14.19 -6.05 -2.80
CA SER A 14 -12.91 -5.36 -3.03
C SER A 14 -11.78 -5.94 -2.16
N ASP A 15 -12.07 -6.18 -0.88
CA ASP A 15 -11.13 -6.75 0.08
C ASP A 15 -10.79 -8.20 -0.28
N LEU A 16 -11.78 -8.96 -0.76
CA LEU A 16 -11.63 -10.33 -1.24
C LEU A 16 -10.60 -10.40 -2.38
N PHE A 17 -10.69 -9.56 -3.41
CA PHE A 17 -9.70 -9.58 -4.51
C PHE A 17 -8.35 -8.95 -4.16
N THR A 18 -8.30 -8.03 -3.20
CA THR A 18 -7.03 -7.55 -2.62
C THR A 18 -6.31 -8.68 -1.88
N GLY A 19 -7.07 -9.53 -1.18
CA GLY A 19 -6.57 -10.76 -0.56
C GLY A 19 -6.01 -11.71 -1.60
N LEU A 20 -6.73 -11.95 -2.69
CA LEU A 20 -6.29 -12.83 -3.77
C LEU A 20 -4.92 -12.43 -4.35
N GLU A 21 -4.71 -11.16 -4.72
CA GLU A 21 -3.40 -10.71 -5.26
C GLU A 21 -2.28 -10.95 -4.23
N THR A 22 -2.56 -10.64 -2.97
CA THR A 22 -1.59 -10.79 -1.88
C THR A 22 -1.24 -12.25 -1.64
N ASP A 23 -2.24 -13.14 -1.59
CA ASP A 23 -2.06 -14.57 -1.38
C ASP A 23 -1.32 -15.21 -2.56
N LEU A 24 -1.58 -14.76 -3.80
CA LEU A 24 -0.83 -15.22 -4.97
C LEU A 24 0.63 -14.77 -4.91
N ILE A 25 0.92 -13.54 -4.49
CA ILE A 25 2.30 -13.09 -4.25
C ILE A 25 2.94 -13.92 -3.12
N ALA A 26 2.23 -14.15 -2.03
CA ALA A 26 2.72 -14.95 -0.90
C ALA A 26 3.02 -16.40 -1.32
N ASN A 27 2.16 -17.03 -2.15
CA ASN A 27 2.40 -18.35 -2.72
C ASN A 27 3.68 -18.38 -3.57
N ILE A 28 3.92 -17.36 -4.40
CA ILE A 28 5.15 -17.25 -5.20
C ILE A 28 6.38 -17.11 -4.28
N VAL A 29 6.29 -16.24 -3.27
CA VAL A 29 7.38 -16.00 -2.31
C VAL A 29 7.71 -17.27 -1.53
N GLU A 30 6.71 -17.98 -1.01
CA GLU A 30 6.89 -19.23 -0.28
C GLU A 30 7.42 -20.35 -1.20
N TYR A 31 6.93 -20.41 -2.43
CA TYR A 31 7.42 -21.37 -3.43
C TYR A 31 8.92 -21.22 -3.70
N VAL A 32 9.40 -19.99 -3.85
CA VAL A 32 10.82 -19.70 -4.16
C VAL A 32 11.70 -19.92 -2.93
N LYS A 33 11.17 -19.68 -1.73
CA LYS A 33 11.85 -19.94 -0.45
C LYS A 33 12.20 -21.42 -0.25
N HIS A 34 11.43 -22.34 -0.83
CA HIS A 34 11.74 -23.78 -0.82
C HIS A 34 12.85 -24.18 -1.80
N GLY A 35 13.37 -23.24 -2.60
CA GLY A 35 14.55 -23.46 -3.42
C GLY A 35 15.80 -23.65 -2.56
N ASP A 36 16.63 -24.64 -2.90
CA ASP A 36 17.88 -24.89 -2.19
C ASP A 36 18.89 -23.77 -2.49
N LEU A 37 19.08 -22.86 -1.53
CA LEU A 37 20.02 -21.74 -1.66
C LEU A 37 21.48 -22.19 -1.74
N ASN A 38 21.80 -23.40 -1.27
CA ASN A 38 23.15 -23.96 -1.29
C ASN A 38 23.47 -24.70 -2.60
N ALA A 39 22.46 -25.05 -3.41
CA ALA A 39 22.65 -25.62 -4.73
C ALA A 39 23.30 -24.60 -5.69
N SER A 40 23.84 -25.04 -6.83
CA SER A 40 24.30 -24.10 -7.87
C SER A 40 23.13 -23.33 -8.50
N THR A 41 23.39 -22.14 -9.07
CA THR A 41 22.34 -21.30 -9.69
C THR A 41 21.54 -22.06 -10.77
N PRO A 42 22.17 -22.85 -11.67
CA PRO A 42 21.44 -23.68 -12.64
C PRO A 42 20.58 -24.77 -12.00
N GLN A 43 21.08 -25.47 -10.97
CA GLN A 43 20.33 -26.52 -10.27
C GLN A 43 19.12 -25.95 -9.52
N TRP A 44 19.32 -24.82 -8.83
CA TRP A 44 18.25 -24.09 -8.17
C TRP A 44 17.15 -23.68 -9.16
N LYS A 45 17.55 -23.08 -10.28
CA LYS A 45 16.63 -22.67 -11.36
C LYS A 45 15.89 -23.87 -11.92
N MET A 46 16.59 -24.96 -12.25
CA MET A 46 15.99 -26.15 -12.83
C MET A 46 14.96 -26.79 -11.89
N LYS A 47 15.29 -26.92 -10.59
CA LYS A 47 14.38 -27.47 -9.58
C LYS A 47 13.10 -26.64 -9.47
N LEU A 48 13.23 -25.32 -9.35
CA LEU A 48 12.07 -24.42 -9.27
C LEU A 48 11.29 -24.31 -10.59
N MET A 49 11.90 -24.53 -11.75
CA MET A 49 11.15 -24.55 -13.02
C MET A 49 10.40 -25.87 -13.20
N ALA A 50 11.01 -27.00 -12.81
CA ALA A 50 10.40 -28.33 -12.88
C ALA A 50 9.18 -28.48 -11.95
N GLN A 51 9.22 -27.81 -10.79
CA GLN A 51 8.15 -27.89 -9.79
C GLN A 51 7.05 -26.81 -9.96
N LEU A 52 7.05 -26.03 -11.04
CA LEU A 52 6.06 -24.93 -11.23
C LEU A 52 4.59 -25.40 -11.16
N SER A 53 4.32 -26.68 -11.40
CA SER A 53 2.99 -27.27 -11.27
C SER A 53 2.49 -27.30 -9.82
N THR A 54 3.37 -27.34 -8.82
CA THR A 54 2.96 -27.26 -7.40
C THR A 54 2.49 -25.85 -7.04
N LEU A 55 3.19 -24.82 -7.52
CA LEU A 55 2.74 -23.44 -7.43
C LEU A 55 1.40 -23.22 -8.15
N ASP A 56 1.23 -23.75 -9.36
CA ASP A 56 -0.04 -23.62 -10.09
C ASP A 56 -1.19 -24.27 -9.30
N LYS A 57 -0.98 -25.44 -8.67
CA LYS A 57 -1.98 -26.08 -7.79
C LYS A 57 -2.32 -25.21 -6.57
N ALA A 58 -1.32 -24.61 -5.92
CA ALA A 58 -1.55 -23.70 -4.79
C ALA A 58 -2.37 -22.48 -5.22
N ASN A 59 -1.99 -21.86 -6.35
CA ASN A 59 -2.70 -20.70 -6.90
C ASN A 59 -4.13 -21.03 -7.33
N ILE A 60 -4.39 -22.20 -7.93
CA ILE A 60 -5.75 -22.65 -8.27
C ILE A 60 -6.59 -22.79 -7.00
N LYS A 61 -6.04 -23.40 -5.94
CA LYS A 61 -6.74 -23.55 -4.66
C LYS A 61 -7.10 -22.19 -4.07
N THR A 62 -6.16 -21.25 -4.06
CA THR A 62 -6.41 -19.87 -3.66
C THR A 62 -7.53 -19.27 -4.53
N ILE A 63 -7.35 -19.17 -5.85
CA ILE A 63 -8.34 -18.57 -6.76
C ILE A 63 -9.74 -19.19 -6.62
N ALA A 64 -9.85 -20.52 -6.45
CA ALA A 64 -11.13 -21.20 -6.29
C ALA A 64 -11.88 -20.79 -5.02
N GLN A 65 -11.18 -20.55 -3.90
CA GLN A 65 -11.78 -20.06 -2.67
C GLN A 65 -12.41 -18.67 -2.88
N TYR A 66 -11.71 -17.80 -3.61
CA TYR A 66 -12.18 -16.45 -3.93
C TYR A 66 -13.33 -16.46 -4.96
N ALA A 67 -13.23 -17.29 -5.99
CA ALA A 67 -14.23 -17.41 -7.05
C ALA A 67 -15.58 -17.96 -6.57
N GLY A 68 -15.58 -18.80 -5.52
CA GLY A 68 -16.82 -19.36 -4.96
C GLY A 68 -17.69 -18.35 -4.21
N LEU A 69 -17.11 -17.26 -3.70
CA LEU A 69 -17.82 -16.25 -2.90
C LEU A 69 -18.23 -15.01 -3.73
N ALA A 70 -17.47 -14.71 -4.78
CA ALA A 70 -17.57 -13.46 -5.51
C ALA A 70 -18.92 -13.21 -6.23
N PRO A 71 -19.54 -14.20 -6.92
CA PRO A 71 -20.79 -13.99 -7.65
C PRO A 71 -21.97 -13.59 -6.74
N ASP A 72 -22.15 -14.28 -5.61
CA ASP A 72 -23.26 -14.00 -4.68
C ASP A 72 -23.12 -12.62 -4.03
N MET A 73 -21.89 -12.26 -3.64
CA MET A 73 -21.59 -10.93 -3.09
C MET A 73 -21.83 -9.83 -4.12
N LEU A 74 -21.47 -10.09 -5.38
CA LEU A 74 -21.71 -9.17 -6.49
C LEU A 74 -23.21 -8.99 -6.73
N SER A 75 -23.98 -10.08 -6.88
CA SER A 75 -25.43 -9.99 -7.13
C SER A 75 -26.12 -9.17 -6.04
N LYS A 76 -25.83 -9.48 -4.77
CA LYS A 76 -26.36 -8.71 -3.63
C LYS A 76 -25.99 -7.24 -3.67
N ALA A 77 -24.73 -6.91 -3.99
CA ALA A 77 -24.28 -5.52 -4.06
C ALA A 77 -25.02 -4.76 -5.17
N LEU A 78 -25.25 -5.38 -6.33
CA LEU A 78 -25.99 -4.77 -7.44
C LEU A 78 -27.48 -4.64 -7.12
N GLU A 79 -28.09 -5.67 -6.53
CA GLU A 79 -29.49 -5.67 -6.09
C GLU A 79 -29.76 -4.54 -5.10
N ILE A 80 -28.91 -4.40 -4.07
CA ILE A 80 -29.01 -3.31 -3.10
C ILE A 80 -28.84 -1.95 -3.79
N ALA A 81 -27.87 -1.82 -4.70
CA ALA A 81 -27.66 -0.58 -5.45
C ALA A 81 -28.89 -0.17 -6.26
N ALA A 82 -29.52 -1.11 -6.97
CA ALA A 82 -30.74 -0.86 -7.73
C ALA A 82 -31.92 -0.51 -6.81
N LEU A 83 -32.13 -1.32 -5.76
CA LEU A 83 -33.28 -1.21 -4.86
C LEU A 83 -33.31 0.16 -4.19
N THR A 84 -32.22 0.51 -3.49
CA THR A 84 -32.15 1.77 -2.76
C THR A 84 -32.28 2.98 -3.69
N ALA A 85 -31.76 2.90 -4.92
CA ALA A 85 -31.86 4.00 -5.86
C ALA A 85 -33.30 4.29 -6.32
N VAL A 86 -34.16 3.26 -6.36
CA VAL A 86 -35.57 3.36 -6.71
C VAL A 86 -36.45 3.65 -5.50
N GLU A 87 -36.23 2.96 -4.38
CA GLU A 87 -37.01 3.13 -3.13
C GLU A 87 -36.99 4.57 -2.61
N GLU A 88 -35.85 5.27 -2.76
CA GLU A 88 -35.75 6.69 -2.37
C GLU A 88 -36.67 7.62 -3.19
N LEU A 89 -36.99 7.24 -4.44
CA LEU A 89 -37.82 8.03 -5.35
C LEU A 89 -39.30 7.71 -5.23
N GLU A 90 -39.61 6.46 -4.90
CA GLU A 90 -40.96 5.90 -5.02
C GLU A 90 -42.06 6.67 -4.27
N PRO A 91 -41.87 7.07 -2.98
CA PRO A 91 -42.91 7.79 -2.25
C PRO A 91 -43.27 9.13 -2.93
N GLY A 92 -42.27 9.82 -3.47
CA GLY A 92 -42.47 11.06 -4.21
C GLY A 92 -43.22 10.83 -5.52
N PHE A 93 -42.83 9.82 -6.28
CA PHE A 93 -43.48 9.49 -7.56
C PHE A 93 -44.93 9.04 -7.38
N LYS A 94 -45.23 8.18 -6.41
CA LYS A 94 -46.61 7.77 -6.09
C LYS A 94 -47.48 8.97 -5.77
N LYS A 95 -47.01 9.86 -4.90
CA LYS A 95 -47.75 11.09 -4.54
C LYS A 95 -48.02 11.97 -5.77
N LEU A 96 -47.02 12.17 -6.62
CA LEU A 96 -47.18 12.96 -7.84
C LEU A 96 -48.16 12.32 -8.83
N ALA A 97 -48.21 10.99 -8.90
CA ALA A 97 -49.16 10.26 -9.73
C ALA A 97 -50.58 10.35 -9.16
N GLU A 98 -50.77 10.21 -7.85
CA GLU A 98 -52.05 10.39 -7.16
C GLU A 98 -52.64 11.80 -7.37
N GLU A 99 -51.77 12.81 -7.37
CA GLU A 99 -52.12 14.21 -7.65
C GLU A 99 -52.31 14.51 -9.16
N ASN A 100 -52.18 13.50 -10.04
CA ASN A 100 -52.25 13.62 -11.50
C ASN A 100 -51.22 14.60 -12.11
N ILE A 101 -50.08 14.82 -11.43
CA ILE A 101 -48.99 15.67 -11.91
C ILE A 101 -48.10 14.90 -12.90
N ILE A 102 -47.89 13.60 -12.64
CA ILE A 102 -47.15 12.69 -13.52
C ILE A 102 -48.02 11.49 -13.90
N LYS A 103 -47.56 10.70 -14.87
CA LYS A 103 -48.26 9.48 -15.28
C LYS A 103 -48.23 8.44 -14.16
N GLY A 104 -49.35 7.79 -13.88
CA GLY A 104 -49.39 6.62 -13.01
C GLY A 104 -48.53 5.46 -13.52
N CYS A 105 -48.11 4.59 -12.60
CA CYS A 105 -47.25 3.45 -12.87
C CYS A 105 -47.82 2.19 -12.21
N ASP A 106 -48.19 1.20 -13.03
CA ASP A 106 -48.64 -0.13 -12.55
C ASP A 106 -47.49 -1.16 -12.54
N ILE A 107 -46.29 -0.75 -12.96
CA ILE A 107 -45.12 -1.62 -13.06
C ILE A 107 -44.50 -1.76 -11.66
N PRO A 108 -44.39 -2.99 -11.11
CA PRO A 108 -43.74 -3.24 -9.84
C PRO A 108 -42.26 -2.83 -9.87
N ILE A 109 -41.72 -2.41 -8.72
CA ILE A 109 -40.32 -1.99 -8.58
C ILE A 109 -39.39 -3.14 -9.00
N GLU A 110 -39.75 -4.37 -8.65
CA GLU A 110 -38.99 -5.58 -8.93
C GLU A 110 -38.79 -5.78 -10.44
N GLU A 111 -39.79 -5.46 -11.25
CA GLU A 111 -39.72 -5.56 -12.71
C GLU A 111 -38.80 -4.48 -13.30
N THR A 112 -38.89 -3.24 -12.80
CA THR A 112 -37.95 -2.17 -13.15
C THR A 112 -36.51 -2.55 -12.80
N MET A 113 -36.28 -3.07 -11.60
CA MET A 113 -34.96 -3.50 -11.14
C MET A 113 -34.41 -4.66 -11.97
N ALA A 114 -35.23 -5.66 -12.29
CA ALA A 114 -34.82 -6.82 -13.06
C ALA A 114 -34.22 -6.44 -14.42
N ARG A 115 -34.79 -5.44 -15.11
CA ARG A 115 -34.27 -4.93 -16.39
C ARG A 115 -32.83 -4.41 -16.26
N SER A 116 -32.57 -3.60 -15.24
CA SER A 116 -31.24 -3.04 -14.98
C SER A 116 -30.23 -4.12 -14.51
N LEU A 117 -30.66 -5.04 -13.63
CA LEU A 117 -29.78 -6.03 -13.00
C LEU A 117 -29.26 -7.09 -13.98
N VAL A 118 -30.10 -7.59 -14.89
CA VAL A 118 -29.71 -8.68 -15.81
C VAL A 118 -28.50 -8.29 -16.66
N THR A 119 -28.49 -7.08 -17.20
CA THR A 119 -27.43 -6.60 -18.10
C THR A 119 -26.10 -6.42 -17.36
N TYR A 120 -26.12 -5.72 -16.23
CA TYR A 120 -24.92 -5.39 -15.47
C TYR A 120 -24.37 -6.56 -14.64
N ASN A 121 -25.23 -7.45 -14.15
CA ASN A 121 -24.79 -8.65 -13.45
C ASN A 121 -24.01 -9.57 -14.41
N LYS A 122 -24.53 -9.79 -15.62
CA LYS A 122 -23.82 -10.56 -16.65
C LYS A 122 -22.45 -9.95 -16.99
N GLN A 123 -22.39 -8.62 -17.13
CA GLN A 123 -21.13 -7.92 -17.38
C GLN A 123 -20.12 -8.12 -16.25
N ALA A 124 -20.54 -7.90 -15.00
CA ALA A 124 -19.64 -7.99 -13.86
C ALA A 124 -19.18 -9.44 -13.57
N VAL A 125 -20.06 -10.44 -13.72
CA VAL A 125 -19.66 -11.86 -13.61
C VAL A 125 -18.61 -12.22 -14.68
N ASN A 126 -18.77 -11.74 -15.91
CA ASN A 126 -17.78 -11.94 -16.97
C ASN A 126 -16.44 -11.27 -16.63
N SER A 127 -16.45 -10.04 -16.10
CA SER A 127 -15.24 -9.37 -15.61
C SER A 127 -14.53 -10.19 -14.53
N LEU A 128 -15.27 -10.70 -13.53
CA LEU A 128 -14.72 -11.51 -12.44
C LEU A 128 -14.07 -12.81 -12.96
N ASN A 129 -14.75 -13.53 -13.84
CA ASN A 129 -14.24 -14.75 -14.45
C ASN A 129 -12.95 -14.47 -15.25
N MET A 130 -12.95 -13.39 -16.02
CA MET A 130 -11.77 -12.97 -16.77
C MET A 130 -10.59 -12.67 -15.82
N VAL A 131 -10.81 -11.99 -14.69
CA VAL A 131 -9.74 -11.72 -13.72
C VAL A 131 -9.16 -13.01 -13.17
N ASN A 132 -10.01 -13.97 -12.79
CA ASN A 132 -9.57 -15.25 -12.25
C ASN A 132 -8.70 -16.02 -13.26
N THR A 133 -9.10 -16.06 -14.52
CA THR A 133 -8.33 -16.71 -15.59
C THR A 133 -6.99 -16.02 -15.83
N VAL A 134 -6.98 -14.69 -15.97
CA VAL A 134 -5.74 -13.98 -16.26
C VAL A 134 -4.78 -14.02 -15.08
N MET A 135 -5.29 -13.98 -13.85
CA MET A 135 -4.45 -14.02 -12.66
C MET A 135 -3.72 -15.34 -12.48
N ARG A 136 -4.35 -16.47 -12.80
CA ARG A 136 -3.65 -17.75 -12.80
C ARG A 136 -2.43 -17.74 -13.73
N TYR A 137 -2.63 -17.31 -14.97
CA TYR A 137 -1.55 -17.24 -15.96
C TYR A 137 -0.46 -16.24 -15.54
N LYS A 138 -0.86 -15.03 -15.13
CA LYS A 138 0.09 -13.96 -14.76
C LYS A 138 0.87 -14.27 -13.50
N ALA A 139 0.29 -14.94 -12.51
CA ALA A 139 1.02 -15.41 -11.33
C ALA A 139 2.10 -16.43 -11.71
N LYS A 140 1.78 -17.37 -12.61
CA LYS A 140 2.77 -18.33 -13.14
C LYS A 140 3.89 -17.63 -13.92
N THR A 141 3.55 -16.68 -14.79
CA THR A 141 4.53 -15.88 -15.54
C THR A 141 5.40 -15.03 -14.60
N ALA A 142 4.81 -14.43 -13.57
CA ALA A 142 5.55 -13.66 -12.58
C ALA A 142 6.58 -14.52 -11.84
N ALA A 143 6.20 -15.74 -11.42
CA ALA A 143 7.12 -16.68 -10.81
C ALA A 143 8.26 -17.09 -11.75
N GLN A 144 7.95 -17.45 -13.00
CA GLN A 144 8.95 -17.77 -14.02
C GLN A 144 9.95 -16.63 -14.23
N LYS A 145 9.44 -15.41 -14.37
CA LYS A 145 10.25 -14.21 -14.54
C LYS A 145 11.15 -13.99 -13.32
N LEU A 146 10.61 -14.11 -12.12
CA LEU A 146 11.35 -13.95 -10.88
C LEU A 146 12.48 -14.99 -10.76
N ILE A 147 12.22 -16.26 -11.06
CA ILE A 147 13.22 -17.33 -11.05
C ILE A 147 14.32 -17.03 -12.07
N ASN A 148 13.95 -16.67 -13.31
CA ASN A 148 14.92 -16.36 -14.37
C ASN A 148 15.79 -15.16 -14.01
N GLN A 149 15.18 -14.05 -13.59
CA GLN A 149 15.90 -12.83 -13.23
C GLN A 149 16.78 -13.02 -12.00
N THR A 150 16.33 -13.79 -11.01
CA THR A 150 17.15 -14.11 -9.83
C THR A 150 18.40 -14.88 -10.23
N ALA A 151 18.26 -15.88 -11.10
CA ALA A 151 19.40 -16.65 -11.60
C ALA A 151 20.37 -15.78 -12.41
N GLU A 152 19.84 -14.99 -13.35
CA GLU A 152 20.66 -14.08 -14.18
C GLU A 152 21.40 -13.02 -13.35
N LEU A 153 20.72 -12.44 -12.34
CA LEU A 153 21.30 -11.41 -11.50
C LEU A 153 22.35 -11.99 -10.53
N ALA A 154 22.09 -13.16 -9.96
CA ALA A 154 23.01 -13.82 -9.02
C ALA A 154 24.39 -14.13 -9.66
N ASP A 155 24.39 -14.46 -10.95
CA ASP A 155 25.62 -14.81 -11.69
C ASP A 155 26.24 -13.58 -12.41
N LYS A 156 25.61 -12.39 -12.32
CA LYS A 156 26.09 -11.19 -13.01
C LYS A 156 27.31 -10.61 -12.29
N GLN A 157 28.46 -10.58 -12.98
CA GLN A 157 29.72 -10.10 -12.38
C GLN A 157 29.63 -8.69 -11.79
N SER A 158 28.91 -7.77 -12.43
CA SER A 158 28.73 -6.41 -11.90
C SER A 158 27.96 -6.40 -10.57
N PHE A 159 27.04 -7.34 -10.38
CA PHE A 159 26.26 -7.49 -9.15
C PHE A 159 27.12 -8.11 -8.05
N LEU A 160 27.89 -9.15 -8.36
CA LEU A 160 28.88 -9.73 -7.43
C LEU A 160 29.89 -8.68 -6.97
N ASN A 161 30.45 -7.89 -7.89
CA ASN A 161 31.38 -6.81 -7.55
C ASN A 161 30.75 -5.75 -6.63
N MET A 162 29.47 -5.41 -6.85
CA MET A 162 28.74 -4.48 -5.99
C MET A 162 28.58 -5.05 -4.58
N LEU A 163 28.17 -6.32 -4.46
CA LEU A 163 28.01 -6.99 -3.17
C LEU A 163 29.34 -7.13 -2.42
N SER A 164 30.42 -7.52 -3.13
CA SER A 164 31.76 -7.62 -2.55
C SER A 164 32.27 -6.26 -2.07
N LYS A 165 32.01 -5.19 -2.83
CA LYS A 165 32.34 -3.81 -2.43
C LYS A 165 31.54 -3.37 -1.21
N ALA A 166 30.27 -3.73 -1.13
CA ALA A 166 29.39 -3.35 -0.02
C ALA A 166 29.70 -4.11 1.28
N THR A 167 30.11 -5.38 1.18
CA THR A 167 30.37 -6.27 2.32
C THR A 167 31.85 -6.32 2.73
N GLY A 168 32.75 -5.91 1.84
CA GLY A 168 34.20 -6.03 2.05
C GLY A 168 34.70 -7.48 2.04
N LYS A 169 33.89 -8.43 1.57
CA LYS A 169 34.18 -9.87 1.60
C LYS A 169 33.90 -10.52 0.25
N VAL A 170 34.48 -11.69 0.03
CA VAL A 170 34.14 -12.55 -1.12
C VAL A 170 32.71 -13.05 -0.92
N VAL A 171 31.84 -12.70 -1.85
CA VAL A 171 30.42 -13.08 -1.81
C VAL A 171 30.26 -14.53 -2.27
N THR A 172 29.61 -15.34 -1.46
CA THR A 172 29.28 -16.73 -1.81
C THR A 172 28.11 -16.79 -2.80
N GLY A 173 27.98 -17.90 -3.53
CA GLY A 173 26.86 -18.10 -4.46
C GLY A 173 25.49 -18.04 -3.78
N ALA A 174 25.39 -18.52 -2.53
CA ALA A 174 24.16 -18.45 -1.73
C ALA A 174 23.80 -17.01 -1.34
N GLU A 175 24.78 -16.21 -0.88
CA GLU A 175 24.58 -14.80 -0.53
C GLU A 175 24.17 -13.95 -1.74
N SER A 176 24.82 -14.16 -2.89
CA SER A 176 24.47 -13.49 -4.14
C SER A 176 23.03 -13.81 -4.55
N ARG A 177 22.62 -15.08 -4.46
CA ARG A 177 21.26 -15.50 -4.81
C ARG A 177 20.22 -14.93 -3.86
N GLN A 178 20.50 -14.90 -2.55
CA GLN A 178 19.60 -14.30 -1.58
C GLN A 178 19.44 -12.79 -1.82
N ALA A 179 20.52 -12.08 -2.15
CA ALA A 179 20.48 -10.67 -2.52
C ALA A 179 19.71 -10.42 -3.84
N ALA A 180 19.93 -11.27 -4.85
CA ALA A 180 19.23 -11.20 -6.13
C ALA A 180 17.72 -11.47 -5.95
N MET A 181 17.36 -12.49 -5.18
CA MET A 181 15.98 -12.84 -4.84
C MET A 181 15.28 -11.68 -4.15
N ARG A 182 15.94 -11.03 -3.17
CA ARG A 182 15.44 -9.80 -2.54
C ARG A 182 15.10 -8.71 -3.56
N GLN A 183 16.02 -8.45 -4.49
CA GLN A 183 15.84 -7.42 -5.49
C GLN A 183 14.69 -7.75 -6.45
N CYS A 184 14.61 -8.99 -6.93
CA CYS A 184 13.53 -9.43 -7.81
C CYS A 184 12.17 -9.44 -7.11
N ILE A 185 12.10 -9.85 -5.83
CA ILE A 185 10.86 -9.79 -5.05
C ILE A 185 10.43 -8.34 -4.84
N LYS A 186 11.36 -7.44 -4.53
CA LYS A 186 11.07 -6.00 -4.46
C LYS A 186 10.48 -5.49 -5.77
N GLU A 187 11.11 -5.78 -6.91
CA GLU A 187 10.61 -5.38 -8.23
C GLU A 187 9.22 -5.97 -8.54
N MET A 188 9.00 -7.24 -8.23
CA MET A 188 7.70 -7.91 -8.39
C MET A 188 6.64 -7.27 -7.50
N THR A 189 6.96 -6.97 -6.25
CA THR A 189 6.01 -6.39 -5.29
C THR A 189 5.70 -4.93 -5.62
N ASP A 190 6.68 -4.18 -6.13
CA ASP A 190 6.53 -2.81 -6.62
C ASP A 190 5.64 -2.74 -7.88
N LYS A 191 5.72 -3.75 -8.75
CA LYS A 191 4.90 -3.86 -9.96
C LYS A 191 3.53 -4.51 -9.69
N GLY A 192 3.44 -5.38 -8.69
CA GLY A 192 2.30 -6.28 -8.49
C GLY A 192 2.28 -7.43 -9.50
N ILE A 193 1.26 -8.30 -9.40
CA ILE A 193 0.95 -9.26 -10.47
C ILE A 193 -0.10 -8.57 -11.36
N PRO A 194 0.25 -8.10 -12.57
CA PRO A 194 -0.70 -7.39 -13.41
C PRO A 194 -1.79 -8.37 -13.87
N ALA A 195 -3.05 -8.04 -13.60
CA ALA A 195 -4.20 -8.79 -14.09
C ALA A 195 -4.59 -8.36 -15.51
N PHE A 196 -4.45 -7.08 -15.85
CA PHE A 196 -4.93 -6.56 -17.14
C PHE A 196 -3.95 -5.60 -17.77
N VAL A 197 -3.95 -5.59 -19.10
CA VAL A 197 -3.37 -4.51 -19.90
C VAL A 197 -4.53 -3.87 -20.64
N ASP A 198 -4.77 -2.59 -20.42
CA ASP A 198 -5.83 -1.89 -21.15
C ASP A 198 -5.40 -1.56 -22.59
N VAL A 199 -6.35 -1.05 -23.39
CA VAL A 199 -6.09 -0.65 -24.79
C VAL A 199 -5.01 0.42 -24.94
N ALA A 200 -4.71 1.17 -23.87
CA ALA A 200 -3.65 2.16 -23.83
C ALA A 200 -2.30 1.58 -23.35
N GLY A 201 -2.22 0.25 -23.18
CA GLY A 201 -1.01 -0.45 -22.76
C GLY A 201 -0.70 -0.35 -21.26
N ARG A 202 -1.62 0.18 -20.44
CA ARG A 202 -1.38 0.34 -19.00
C ARG A 202 -1.62 -0.99 -18.28
N GLU A 203 -0.69 -1.37 -17.42
CA GLU A 203 -0.83 -2.53 -16.55
C GLU A 203 -1.69 -2.19 -15.31
N TRP A 204 -2.69 -3.00 -15.05
CA TRP A 204 -3.58 -2.90 -13.90
C TRP A 204 -3.38 -4.09 -12.96
N SER A 205 -3.28 -3.81 -11.66
CA SER A 205 -3.38 -4.87 -10.66
C SER A 205 -4.83 -5.35 -10.53
N PRO A 206 -5.08 -6.61 -10.14
CA PRO A 206 -6.42 -7.14 -9.89
C PRO A 206 -7.21 -6.25 -8.93
N GLU A 207 -6.59 -5.89 -7.80
CA GLU A 207 -7.17 -5.00 -6.79
C GLU A 207 -7.66 -3.71 -7.46
N ALA A 208 -6.80 -3.06 -8.26
CA ALA A 208 -7.13 -1.78 -8.86
C ALA A 208 -8.26 -1.90 -9.90
N TYR A 209 -8.26 -2.95 -10.71
CA TYR A 209 -9.24 -3.15 -11.77
C TYR A 209 -10.61 -3.55 -11.20
N ILE A 210 -10.66 -4.56 -10.34
CA ILE A 210 -11.90 -5.08 -9.77
C ILE A 210 -12.59 -4.03 -8.89
N ASN A 211 -11.83 -3.34 -8.03
CA ASN A 211 -12.40 -2.29 -7.17
C ASN A 211 -13.00 -1.14 -7.99
N MET A 212 -12.41 -0.86 -9.16
CA MET A 212 -12.92 0.13 -10.11
C MET A 212 -14.17 -0.40 -10.82
N ASP A 213 -14.13 -1.63 -11.33
CA ASP A 213 -15.18 -2.26 -12.12
C ASP A 213 -16.45 -2.44 -11.29
N ILE A 214 -16.36 -3.06 -10.11
CA ILE A 214 -17.53 -3.29 -9.24
C ILE A 214 -18.19 -1.98 -8.84
N ARG A 215 -17.39 -0.98 -8.40
CA ARG A 215 -17.94 0.32 -7.98
C ARG A 215 -18.62 1.04 -9.13
N THR A 216 -18.02 1.00 -10.32
CA THR A 216 -18.59 1.61 -11.51
C THR A 216 -19.86 0.87 -11.92
N THR A 217 -19.86 -0.46 -11.93
CA THR A 217 -21.03 -1.27 -12.26
C THR A 217 -22.17 -1.05 -11.27
N ALA A 218 -21.90 -1.02 -9.96
CA ALA A 218 -22.93 -0.75 -8.95
C ALA A 218 -23.56 0.65 -9.12
N ASN A 219 -22.75 1.68 -9.38
CA ASN A 219 -23.26 3.01 -9.71
C ASN A 219 -24.10 3.00 -10.99
N ASN A 220 -23.63 2.33 -12.04
CA ASN A 220 -24.34 2.26 -13.32
C ASN A 220 -25.68 1.54 -13.19
N VAL A 221 -25.75 0.46 -12.39
CA VAL A 221 -27.00 -0.23 -12.04
C VAL A 221 -27.97 0.73 -11.34
N ALA A 222 -27.50 1.46 -10.33
CA ALA A 222 -28.33 2.43 -9.61
C ALA A 222 -28.88 3.51 -10.55
N HIS A 223 -28.03 4.10 -11.39
CA HIS A 223 -28.46 5.11 -12.36
C HIS A 223 -29.43 4.55 -13.40
N GLN A 224 -29.18 3.33 -13.91
CA GLN A 224 -30.08 2.70 -14.86
C GLN A 224 -31.43 2.39 -14.23
N ALA A 225 -31.47 1.88 -12.99
CA ALA A 225 -32.72 1.62 -12.29
C ALA A 225 -33.53 2.91 -12.06
N GLN A 226 -32.87 4.03 -11.72
CA GLN A 226 -33.52 5.34 -11.62
C GLN A 226 -34.07 5.80 -12.96
N PHE A 227 -33.30 5.64 -14.03
CA PHE A 227 -33.72 5.96 -15.39
C PHE A 227 -34.93 5.13 -15.82
N ASP A 228 -34.89 3.82 -15.64
CA ASP A 228 -36.00 2.93 -15.99
C ASP A 228 -37.25 3.31 -15.17
N ARG A 229 -37.09 3.65 -13.89
CA ARG A 229 -38.21 4.09 -13.06
C ARG A 229 -38.79 5.43 -13.49
N MET A 230 -37.94 6.38 -13.87
CA MET A 230 -38.41 7.65 -14.45
C MET A 230 -39.23 7.40 -15.72
N ASP A 231 -38.78 6.47 -16.59
CA ASP A 231 -39.49 6.14 -17.83
C ASP A 231 -40.86 5.51 -17.54
N ASP A 232 -40.96 4.65 -16.52
CA ASP A 232 -42.22 4.03 -16.10
C ASP A 232 -43.28 5.07 -15.68
N TYR A 233 -42.85 6.13 -14.98
CA TYR A 233 -43.67 7.29 -14.59
C TYR A 233 -43.74 8.42 -15.65
N GLY A 234 -43.10 8.24 -16.81
CA GLY A 234 -43.11 9.20 -17.91
C GLY A 234 -42.30 10.50 -17.68
N LEU A 235 -41.38 10.50 -16.71
CA LEU A 235 -40.49 11.63 -16.41
C LEU A 235 -39.29 11.68 -17.35
N ASP A 236 -38.96 12.87 -17.85
CA ASP A 236 -37.87 13.08 -18.83
C ASP A 236 -36.65 13.82 -18.27
N LEU A 237 -36.90 14.78 -17.37
CA LEU A 237 -35.85 15.68 -16.89
C LEU A 237 -35.17 15.13 -15.65
N HIS A 238 -33.86 15.30 -15.58
CA HIS A 238 -33.08 15.04 -14.37
C HIS A 238 -32.02 16.12 -14.17
N GLU A 239 -31.74 16.41 -12.91
CA GLU A 239 -30.66 17.28 -12.47
C GLU A 239 -29.43 16.46 -12.12
N VAL A 240 -28.27 16.88 -12.62
CA VAL A 240 -26.98 16.29 -12.25
C VAL A 240 -26.46 16.97 -11.00
N SER A 241 -26.11 16.17 -9.99
CA SER A 241 -25.52 16.65 -8.73
C SER A 241 -24.24 17.47 -8.98
N SER A 242 -23.80 18.23 -7.97
CA SER A 242 -22.50 18.89 -7.99
C SER A 242 -21.66 18.45 -6.79
N HIS A 243 -20.36 18.24 -7.00
CA HIS A 243 -19.39 18.09 -5.93
C HIS A 243 -18.07 18.78 -6.27
N PHE A 244 -17.34 19.22 -5.24
CA PHE A 244 -16.04 19.84 -5.42
C PHE A 244 -14.98 18.81 -5.85
N GLY A 245 -14.04 19.21 -6.72
CA GLY A 245 -13.00 18.32 -7.26
C GLY A 245 -13.48 17.33 -8.32
N ALA A 246 -14.55 17.68 -9.06
CA ALA A 246 -15.02 16.93 -10.22
C ALA A 246 -13.97 16.93 -11.35
N ARG A 247 -13.90 15.84 -12.12
CA ARG A 247 -13.02 15.76 -13.30
C ARG A 247 -13.47 16.74 -14.40
N PRO A 248 -12.56 17.18 -15.29
CA PRO A 248 -12.86 18.23 -16.27
C PRO A 248 -14.14 17.99 -17.08
N LYS A 249 -14.32 16.78 -17.63
CA LYS A 249 -15.52 16.45 -18.41
C LYS A 249 -16.81 16.39 -17.59
N CYS A 250 -16.75 16.05 -16.31
CA CYS A 250 -17.90 16.10 -15.41
C CYS A 250 -18.21 17.53 -14.95
N ALA A 251 -17.18 18.35 -14.75
CA ALA A 251 -17.32 19.70 -14.22
C ALA A 251 -18.26 20.55 -15.09
N LYS A 252 -18.18 20.40 -16.43
CA LYS A 252 -19.09 21.08 -17.38
C LYS A 252 -20.56 20.65 -17.25
N ASP A 253 -20.86 19.49 -16.68
CA ASP A 253 -22.21 18.93 -16.61
C ASP A 253 -22.87 19.13 -15.23
N GLN A 254 -22.10 19.55 -14.22
CA GLN A 254 -22.58 19.73 -12.84
C GLN A 254 -23.68 20.78 -12.72
N GLY A 255 -24.74 20.44 -11.99
CA GLY A 255 -25.86 21.34 -11.69
C GLY A 255 -26.79 21.60 -12.89
N LYS A 256 -26.53 21.00 -14.05
CA LYS A 256 -27.40 21.15 -15.22
C LYS A 256 -28.57 20.19 -15.14
N ILE A 257 -29.70 20.64 -15.69
CA ILE A 257 -30.87 19.81 -15.95
C ILE A 257 -30.77 19.28 -17.38
N PHE A 258 -30.97 17.98 -17.56
CA PHE A 258 -30.91 17.33 -18.85
C PHE A 258 -32.23 16.62 -19.19
N SER A 259 -32.59 16.64 -20.47
CA SER A 259 -33.69 15.87 -21.05
C SER A 259 -33.13 14.58 -21.65
N ARG A 260 -33.65 13.43 -21.20
CA ARG A 260 -33.26 12.11 -21.73
C ARG A 260 -33.77 11.88 -23.16
N LYS A 261 -34.88 12.52 -23.52
CA LYS A 261 -35.40 12.62 -24.89
C LYS A 261 -34.58 13.56 -25.78
N ASN A 262 -33.42 14.03 -25.30
CA ASN A 262 -32.47 14.88 -26.01
C ASN A 262 -33.05 16.20 -26.52
N LYS A 263 -34.01 16.76 -25.78
CA LYS A 263 -34.56 18.08 -26.05
C LYS A 263 -33.77 19.18 -25.34
N SER A 264 -33.91 20.41 -25.81
CA SER A 264 -33.41 21.60 -25.11
C SER A 264 -34.55 22.60 -24.98
N GLY A 265 -34.49 23.43 -23.94
CA GLY A 265 -35.53 24.42 -23.71
C GLY A 265 -35.49 24.97 -22.30
N TYR A 266 -36.67 25.39 -21.82
CA TYR A 266 -36.85 25.92 -20.49
C TYR A 266 -37.98 25.19 -19.76
N THR A 267 -37.79 24.98 -18.47
CA THR A 267 -38.78 24.48 -17.51
C THR A 267 -38.96 25.51 -16.40
N THR A 268 -39.97 25.33 -15.56
CA THR A 268 -40.14 26.09 -14.31
C THR A 268 -39.83 25.23 -13.10
N ASP A 269 -39.32 25.83 -12.03
CA ASP A 269 -39.27 25.19 -10.71
C ASP A 269 -40.53 25.44 -9.88
N LEU A 270 -40.56 24.93 -8.65
CA LEU A 270 -41.66 25.15 -7.68
C LEU A 270 -42.00 26.63 -7.45
N HIS A 271 -41.02 27.53 -7.60
CA HIS A 271 -41.18 28.96 -7.39
C HIS A 271 -41.46 29.72 -8.69
N GLY A 272 -41.72 29.02 -9.80
CA GLY A 272 -41.96 29.61 -11.11
C GLY A 272 -40.72 30.19 -11.79
N ARG A 273 -39.52 29.94 -11.26
CA ARG A 273 -38.26 30.41 -11.87
C ARG A 273 -37.99 29.62 -13.15
N LYS A 274 -37.64 30.33 -14.22
CA LYS A 274 -37.33 29.75 -15.52
C LYS A 274 -35.93 29.15 -15.53
N ILE A 275 -35.82 27.85 -15.75
CA ILE A 275 -34.56 27.09 -15.74
C ILE A 275 -34.32 26.46 -17.10
N ARG A 276 -33.09 26.56 -17.62
CA ARG A 276 -32.69 25.95 -18.89
C ARG A 276 -32.38 24.46 -18.70
N TYR A 277 -32.88 23.62 -19.60
CA TYR A 277 -32.47 22.22 -19.71
C TYR A 277 -31.79 21.93 -21.05
N TYR A 278 -30.93 20.93 -21.05
CA TYR A 278 -30.05 20.58 -22.17
C TYR A 278 -30.32 19.14 -22.67
N PRO A 279 -29.98 18.81 -23.92
CA PRO A 279 -30.06 17.43 -24.41
C PRO A 279 -29.09 16.52 -23.65
N TRP A 280 -29.50 15.34 -23.21
CA TRP A 280 -28.61 14.43 -22.46
C TRP A 280 -27.37 14.01 -23.25
N ASN A 281 -27.52 13.80 -24.56
CA ASN A 281 -26.41 13.50 -25.47
C ASN A 281 -25.41 14.65 -25.68
N SER A 282 -25.69 15.86 -25.18
CA SER A 282 -24.72 16.97 -25.17
C SER A 282 -23.80 16.96 -23.94
N SER A 283 -24.12 16.13 -22.95
CA SER A 283 -23.27 15.88 -21.78
C SER A 283 -22.05 15.03 -22.16
N SER A 284 -21.17 14.76 -21.21
CA SER A 284 -20.10 13.77 -21.36
C SER A 284 -20.55 12.32 -21.07
N TYR A 285 -21.84 12.05 -20.95
CA TYR A 285 -22.35 10.71 -20.66
C TYR A 285 -21.98 9.73 -21.79
N GLY A 286 -21.63 8.50 -21.42
CA GLY A 286 -21.14 7.48 -22.36
C GLY A 286 -19.62 7.51 -22.59
N GLU A 287 -18.93 8.58 -22.20
CA GLU A 287 -17.47 8.62 -22.21
C GLU A 287 -16.90 7.97 -20.92
N PRO A 288 -15.81 7.17 -20.99
CA PRO A 288 -15.24 6.52 -19.81
C PRO A 288 -14.87 7.51 -18.68
N ASP A 289 -14.38 8.69 -19.04
CA ASP A 289 -14.03 9.78 -18.13
C ASP A 289 -15.08 10.92 -18.10
N GLY A 290 -16.31 10.68 -18.55
CA GLY A 290 -17.42 11.65 -18.57
C GLY A 290 -18.48 11.42 -17.49
N ILE A 291 -19.56 12.20 -17.43
CA ILE A 291 -20.56 12.12 -16.36
C ILE A 291 -21.16 10.70 -16.24
N LEU A 292 -21.30 10.21 -15.02
CA LEU A 292 -21.68 8.82 -14.68
C LEU A 292 -20.75 7.72 -15.24
N GLY A 293 -19.56 8.09 -15.75
CA GLY A 293 -18.56 7.12 -16.20
C GLY A 293 -17.73 6.49 -15.07
N ILE A 294 -16.58 5.91 -15.42
CA ILE A 294 -15.71 5.16 -14.50
C ILE A 294 -15.30 6.01 -13.29
N ASN A 295 -15.54 5.50 -12.07
CA ASN A 295 -15.23 6.19 -10.81
C ASN A 295 -15.85 7.60 -10.66
N CYS A 296 -16.90 7.91 -11.43
CA CYS A 296 -17.67 9.14 -11.26
C CYS A 296 -18.34 9.15 -9.87
N GLY A 297 -18.44 10.33 -9.27
CA GLY A 297 -19.09 10.53 -7.97
C GLY A 297 -20.41 11.29 -8.07
N HIS A 298 -20.91 11.48 -9.28
CA HIS A 298 -22.13 12.24 -9.55
C HIS A 298 -23.35 11.33 -9.45
N HIS A 299 -24.43 11.92 -8.96
CA HIS A 299 -25.75 11.31 -8.93
C HIS A 299 -26.70 12.12 -9.81
N ILE A 300 -27.76 11.46 -10.25
CA ILE A 300 -28.86 12.07 -10.97
C ILE A 300 -30.07 12.15 -10.04
N TYR A 301 -30.84 13.22 -10.17
CA TYR A 301 -32.07 13.42 -9.43
C TYR A 301 -33.19 13.74 -10.41
N PRO A 302 -34.31 13.00 -10.41
CA PRO A 302 -35.46 13.33 -11.25
C PRO A 302 -35.93 14.77 -11.01
N PHE A 303 -36.23 15.49 -12.08
CA PHE A 303 -36.71 16.87 -12.04
C PHE A 303 -38.12 16.95 -12.61
N THR A 304 -39.09 17.28 -11.77
CA THR A 304 -40.49 17.45 -12.17
C THR A 304 -40.78 18.95 -12.37
N PRO A 305 -41.13 19.40 -13.59
CA PRO A 305 -41.49 20.78 -13.86
C PRO A 305 -42.55 21.32 -12.88
N GLY A 306 -42.34 22.52 -12.36
CA GLY A 306 -43.26 23.18 -11.43
C GLY A 306 -43.30 22.61 -10.01
N ILE A 307 -42.55 21.53 -9.71
CA ILE A 307 -42.51 20.90 -8.38
C ILE A 307 -41.09 20.79 -7.83
N SER A 308 -40.14 20.37 -8.66
CA SER A 308 -38.74 20.28 -8.27
C SER A 308 -38.12 21.68 -8.16
N VAL A 309 -37.11 21.80 -7.29
CA VAL A 309 -36.26 22.99 -7.18
C VAL A 309 -34.85 22.58 -7.57
N GLN A 310 -34.18 23.37 -8.41
CA GLN A 310 -32.78 23.13 -8.74
C GLN A 310 -31.92 23.34 -7.49
N ARG A 311 -31.20 22.29 -7.10
CA ARG A 311 -30.40 22.25 -5.86
C ARG A 311 -28.91 22.39 -6.12
N TYR A 312 -28.46 22.06 -7.31
CA TYR A 312 -27.06 21.90 -7.65
C TYR A 312 -26.63 22.93 -8.69
N PHE A 313 -25.43 23.45 -8.48
CA PHE A 313 -24.82 24.48 -9.32
C PHE A 313 -23.34 24.15 -9.56
N PRO A 314 -22.75 24.57 -10.69
CA PRO A 314 -21.33 24.33 -10.94
C PRO A 314 -20.48 25.09 -9.92
N TYR A 315 -19.34 24.49 -9.55
CA TYR A 315 -18.30 25.16 -8.76
C TYR A 315 -17.43 26.03 -9.66
N ASN A 316 -16.66 26.95 -9.06
CA ASN A 316 -15.62 27.68 -9.77
C ASN A 316 -14.64 26.68 -10.44
N GLU A 317 -14.35 26.91 -11.72
CA GLU A 317 -13.58 25.99 -12.56
C GLU A 317 -12.13 25.84 -12.09
N GLU A 318 -11.48 26.94 -11.72
CA GLU A 318 -10.09 26.96 -11.26
C GLU A 318 -9.94 26.24 -9.93
N GLU A 319 -10.81 26.55 -8.97
CA GLU A 319 -10.82 25.91 -7.65
C GLU A 319 -11.10 24.41 -7.76
N ASN A 320 -12.08 24.03 -8.58
CA ASN A 320 -12.42 22.63 -8.82
C ASN A 320 -11.24 21.88 -9.46
N SER A 321 -10.57 22.47 -10.45
CA SER A 321 -9.41 21.89 -11.12
C SER A 321 -8.23 21.71 -10.18
N LYS A 322 -7.99 22.68 -9.30
CA LYS A 322 -6.98 22.59 -8.24
C LYS A 322 -7.31 21.48 -7.24
N ALA A 323 -8.55 21.37 -6.79
CA ALA A 323 -8.97 20.31 -5.89
C ALA A 323 -8.83 18.92 -6.53
N TYR A 324 -9.19 18.81 -7.81
CA TYR A 324 -9.01 17.58 -8.57
C TYR A 324 -7.53 17.18 -8.64
N SER A 325 -6.62 18.10 -8.97
CA SER A 325 -5.18 17.82 -9.08
C SER A 325 -4.56 17.41 -7.73
N LEU A 326 -4.94 18.07 -6.64
CA LEU A 326 -4.53 17.70 -5.28
C LEU A 326 -5.00 16.28 -4.91
N SER A 327 -6.24 15.94 -5.26
CA SER A 327 -6.77 14.59 -5.03
C SER A 327 -6.01 13.52 -5.83
N GLN A 328 -5.57 13.83 -7.06
CA GLN A 328 -4.76 12.91 -7.87
C GLN A 328 -3.36 12.72 -7.27
N ARG A 329 -2.75 13.79 -6.76
CA ARG A 329 -1.46 13.71 -6.07
C ARG A 329 -1.55 12.92 -4.77
N GLN A 330 -2.59 13.13 -3.96
CA GLN A 330 -2.83 12.31 -2.76
C GLN A 330 -2.93 10.82 -3.12
N ARG A 331 -3.69 10.47 -4.16
CA ARG A 331 -3.85 9.08 -4.62
C ARG A 331 -2.53 8.44 -5.05
N GLU A 332 -1.62 9.20 -5.65
CA GLU A 332 -0.29 8.73 -6.02
C GLU A 332 0.57 8.42 -4.78
N LEU A 333 0.55 9.29 -3.77
CA LEU A 333 1.24 9.05 -2.50
C LEU A 333 0.64 7.86 -1.74
N GLU A 334 -0.69 7.72 -1.70
CA GLU A 334 -1.39 6.56 -1.12
C GLU A 334 -0.95 5.25 -1.80
N ARG A 335 -0.85 5.23 -3.14
CA ARG A 335 -0.34 4.06 -3.89
C ARG A 335 1.10 3.71 -3.49
N ARG A 336 1.98 4.70 -3.35
CA ARG A 336 3.37 4.48 -2.93
C ARG A 336 3.48 3.88 -1.53
N VAL A 337 2.63 4.32 -0.60
CA VAL A 337 2.55 3.75 0.75
C VAL A 337 2.09 2.29 0.70
N ARG A 338 1.05 1.97 -0.11
CA ARG A 338 0.60 0.58 -0.28
C ARG A 338 1.70 -0.32 -0.84
N LYS A 339 2.45 0.12 -1.86
CA LYS A 339 3.59 -0.63 -2.41
C LYS A 339 4.63 -0.97 -1.33
N SER A 340 5.03 0.00 -0.51
CA SER A 340 6.00 -0.24 0.57
C SER A 340 5.47 -1.15 1.69
N LYS A 341 4.17 -1.09 2.01
CA LYS A 341 3.57 -2.03 2.96
C LYS A 341 3.60 -3.47 2.43
N ARG A 342 3.28 -3.67 1.14
CA ARG A 342 3.36 -4.98 0.48
C ARG A 342 4.80 -5.51 0.47
N GLU A 343 5.78 -4.65 0.18
CA GLU A 343 7.20 -4.99 0.23
C GLU A 343 7.61 -5.46 1.64
N CYS A 344 7.25 -4.71 2.69
CA CYS A 344 7.54 -5.12 4.08
C CYS A 344 6.89 -6.46 4.43
N ALA A 345 5.64 -6.69 4.04
CA ALA A 345 4.96 -7.97 4.30
C ALA A 345 5.65 -9.14 3.58
N SER A 346 6.05 -8.95 2.32
CA SER A 346 6.72 -9.98 1.53
C SER A 346 8.11 -10.33 2.09
N LEU A 347 8.88 -9.33 2.52
CA LEU A 347 10.20 -9.52 3.13
C LEU A 347 10.12 -10.18 4.52
N ASP A 348 9.05 -9.92 5.28
CA ASP A 348 8.80 -10.61 6.55
C ASP A 348 8.55 -12.11 6.34
N THR A 349 7.77 -12.48 5.31
CA THR A 349 7.50 -13.89 4.95
C THR A 349 8.77 -14.65 4.56
N LEU A 350 9.70 -13.98 3.87
CA LEU A 350 11.01 -14.53 3.53
C LEU A 350 11.94 -14.71 4.74
N GLY A 351 11.67 -14.01 5.84
CA GLY A 351 12.60 -13.91 6.97
C GLY A 351 13.82 -13.04 6.68
N ASP A 352 13.75 -12.16 5.67
CA ASP A 352 14.86 -11.31 5.27
C ASP A 352 14.95 -10.06 6.14
N THR A 353 15.72 -10.15 7.22
CA THR A 353 15.83 -9.09 8.24
C THR A 353 16.44 -7.78 7.71
N GLU A 354 17.46 -7.86 6.86
CA GLU A 354 18.15 -6.69 6.32
C GLU A 354 17.32 -5.99 5.23
N GLY A 355 16.69 -6.76 4.35
CA GLY A 355 15.74 -6.23 3.35
C GLY A 355 14.56 -5.57 4.03
N PHE A 356 13.97 -6.26 5.02
CA PHE A 356 12.87 -5.74 5.82
C PHE A 356 13.22 -4.42 6.50
N TYR A 357 14.45 -4.31 7.02
CA TYR A 357 14.94 -3.07 7.63
C TYR A 357 14.95 -1.90 6.63
N LYS A 358 15.52 -2.08 5.43
CA LYS A 358 15.57 -1.04 4.39
C LYS A 358 14.18 -0.65 3.89
N ALA A 359 13.30 -1.63 3.69
CA ALA A 359 11.91 -1.40 3.29
C ALA A 359 11.12 -0.63 4.37
N SER A 360 11.36 -0.93 5.65
CA SER A 360 10.75 -0.23 6.79
C SER A 360 11.07 1.27 6.81
N GLN A 361 12.32 1.65 6.50
CA GLN A 361 12.71 3.06 6.39
C GLN A 361 11.99 3.77 5.25
N THR A 362 11.97 3.12 4.08
CA THR A 362 11.29 3.66 2.89
C THR A 362 9.80 3.86 3.16
N LEU A 363 9.16 2.90 3.86
CA LEU A 363 7.76 2.99 4.26
C LEU A 363 7.53 4.19 5.19
N LYS A 364 8.40 4.41 6.19
CA LYS A 364 8.30 5.56 7.10
C LYS A 364 8.34 6.88 6.33
N GLN A 365 9.33 7.05 5.44
CA GLN A 365 9.49 8.26 4.63
C GLN A 365 8.25 8.53 3.75
N ARG A 366 7.72 7.49 3.09
CA ARG A 366 6.51 7.61 2.25
C ARG A 366 5.27 7.95 3.09
N GLN A 367 5.13 7.38 4.29
CA GLN A 367 4.05 7.72 5.20
C GLN A 367 4.13 9.16 5.70
N GLN A 368 5.34 9.64 6.03
CA GLN A 368 5.56 11.04 6.40
C GLN A 368 5.26 11.99 5.25
N ALA A 369 5.70 11.66 4.03
CA ALA A 369 5.41 12.44 2.83
C ALA A 369 3.91 12.55 2.56
N LEU A 370 3.15 11.45 2.69
CA LEU A 370 1.68 11.47 2.58
C LEU A 370 1.06 12.35 3.65
N LYS A 371 1.44 12.17 4.93
CA LYS A 371 0.89 12.96 6.04
C LYS A 371 1.18 14.45 5.88
N LYS A 372 2.41 14.80 5.51
CA LYS A 372 2.82 16.18 5.24
C LYS A 372 2.03 16.77 4.09
N PHE A 373 1.95 16.07 2.95
CA PHE A 373 1.14 16.53 1.81
C PHE A 373 -0.32 16.76 2.19
N CYS A 374 -0.92 15.86 2.97
CA CYS A 374 -2.27 16.02 3.48
C CYS A 374 -2.40 17.23 4.41
N ALA A 375 -1.47 17.43 5.34
CA ALA A 375 -1.48 18.58 6.24
C ALA A 375 -1.30 19.92 5.50
N ASP A 376 -0.32 20.00 4.60
CA ASP A 376 0.01 21.20 3.82
C ASP A 376 -1.16 21.65 2.91
N ASN A 377 -2.05 20.73 2.56
CA ASN A 377 -3.18 20.98 1.65
C ASN A 377 -4.55 20.83 2.31
N ASN A 378 -4.61 20.71 3.64
CA ASN A 378 -5.84 20.50 4.42
C ASN A 378 -6.71 19.32 3.91
N LEU A 379 -6.07 18.21 3.57
CA LEU A 379 -6.72 16.98 3.10
C LEU A 379 -6.76 15.93 4.22
N PRO A 380 -7.84 15.13 4.32
CA PRO A 380 -7.90 14.05 5.29
C PRO A 380 -6.96 12.90 4.89
N VAL A 381 -6.22 12.39 5.88
CA VAL A 381 -5.43 11.16 5.72
C VAL A 381 -6.38 9.96 5.76
N ARG A 382 -6.42 9.20 4.67
CA ARG A 382 -7.31 8.04 4.51
C ARG A 382 -6.58 6.73 4.74
N THR A 383 -6.75 6.15 5.92
CA THR A 383 -6.05 4.94 6.34
C THR A 383 -6.51 3.71 5.57
N ASP A 384 -7.82 3.62 5.28
CA ASP A 384 -8.48 2.64 4.43
C ASP A 384 -7.79 2.51 3.07
N ARG A 385 -7.43 3.63 2.44
CA ARG A 385 -6.78 3.66 1.12
C ARG A 385 -5.31 3.24 1.12
N THR A 386 -4.74 3.06 2.30
CA THR A 386 -3.38 2.55 2.48
C THR A 386 -3.36 1.17 3.12
N ALA A 387 -4.52 0.55 3.37
CA ALA A 387 -4.59 -0.81 3.88
C ALA A 387 -4.01 -1.78 2.86
N VAL A 388 -3.36 -2.83 3.36
CA VAL A 388 -2.71 -3.87 2.57
C VAL A 388 -2.88 -5.18 3.33
N VAL A 389 -3.45 -6.18 2.66
CA VAL A 389 -3.56 -7.55 3.20
C VAL A 389 -2.15 -8.09 3.47
N GLY A 390 -1.97 -8.85 4.55
CA GLY A 390 -0.66 -9.34 5.00
C GLY A 390 0.17 -8.32 5.80
N TYR A 391 -0.08 -7.01 5.69
CA TYR A 391 0.51 -5.99 6.56
C TYR A 391 -0.29 -5.88 7.88
N ASN A 392 -0.18 -6.91 8.72
CA ASN A 392 -0.93 -7.01 9.98
C ASN A 392 -0.26 -6.22 11.14
N ARG A 393 -0.89 -6.25 12.33
CA ARG A 393 -0.36 -5.58 13.54
C ARG A 393 1.05 -6.06 13.91
N THR A 394 1.36 -7.32 13.66
CA THR A 394 2.68 -7.92 13.93
C THR A 394 3.74 -7.34 13.01
N VAL A 395 3.51 -7.35 11.69
CA VAL A 395 4.41 -6.73 10.71
C VAL A 395 4.59 -5.25 11.01
N ALA A 396 3.49 -4.53 11.28
CA ALA A 396 3.55 -3.12 11.67
C ALA A 396 4.39 -2.88 12.94
N GLY A 397 4.31 -3.78 13.92
CA GLY A 397 5.13 -3.75 15.13
C GLY A 397 6.62 -3.95 14.83
N LYS A 398 6.96 -4.90 13.95
CA LYS A 398 8.34 -5.13 13.48
C LYS A 398 8.90 -3.90 12.75
N VAL A 399 8.11 -3.28 11.86
CA VAL A 399 8.50 -2.03 11.16
C VAL A 399 8.84 -0.93 12.16
N ARG A 400 7.98 -0.71 13.17
CA ARG A 400 8.23 0.31 14.21
C ARG A 400 9.55 0.06 14.94
N LYS A 401 9.77 -1.18 15.42
CA LYS A 401 11.03 -1.55 16.11
C LYS A 401 12.25 -1.35 15.21
N SER A 402 12.16 -1.73 13.95
CA SER A 402 13.23 -1.56 12.95
C SER A 402 13.56 -0.08 12.73
N VAL A 403 12.54 0.76 12.65
CA VAL A 403 12.68 2.20 12.47
C VAL A 403 13.29 2.86 13.70
N ASP A 404 12.80 2.53 14.89
CA ASP A 404 13.32 3.06 16.16
C ASP A 404 14.79 2.69 16.35
N LYS A 405 15.21 1.49 15.92
CA LYS A 405 16.61 1.06 15.94
C LYS A 405 17.48 1.96 15.04
N SER A 406 16.99 2.36 13.87
CA SER A 406 17.72 3.27 12.96
C SER A 406 17.86 4.67 13.53
N GLU A 407 16.78 5.29 14.02
CA GLU A 407 16.86 6.65 14.59
C GLU A 407 17.82 6.69 15.78
N LYS A 408 17.85 5.61 16.54
CA LYS A 408 18.82 5.42 17.61
C LYS A 408 20.23 5.26 17.07
N SER A 409 20.46 4.49 16.00
CA SER A 409 21.77 4.35 15.35
C SER A 409 22.29 5.66 14.72
N ASP A 410 21.39 6.44 14.10
CA ASP A 410 21.71 7.70 13.44
C ASP A 410 22.11 8.79 14.43
N ILE A 411 21.70 8.70 15.70
CA ILE A 411 22.14 9.65 16.74
C ILE A 411 23.66 9.70 16.84
N ILE A 412 24.36 8.57 16.70
CA ILE A 412 25.82 8.51 16.83
C ILE A 412 26.46 9.22 15.64
N LYS A 413 25.97 8.96 14.42
CA LYS A 413 26.44 9.65 13.21
C LYS A 413 26.18 11.16 13.27
N THR A 414 24.98 11.55 13.68
CA THR A 414 24.61 12.96 13.84
C THR A 414 25.47 13.66 14.88
N GLU A 415 25.78 13.03 16.00
CA GLU A 415 26.63 13.63 17.05
C GLU A 415 28.11 13.68 16.65
N ILE A 416 28.60 12.75 15.80
CA ILE A 416 29.91 12.85 15.15
C ILE A 416 29.94 14.05 14.19
N GLU A 417 28.95 14.18 13.31
CA GLU A 417 28.84 15.29 12.34
C GLU A 417 28.75 16.66 13.01
N LYS A 418 28.05 16.75 14.15
CA LYS A 418 27.99 17.97 14.98
C LYS A 418 29.28 18.26 15.75
N GLY A 419 30.25 17.32 15.78
CA GLY A 419 31.49 17.46 16.54
C GLY A 419 31.31 17.35 18.07
N ASN A 420 30.19 16.78 18.53
CA ASN A 420 29.90 16.60 19.96
C ASN A 420 30.62 15.37 20.54
N ILE A 421 31.05 14.43 19.70
CA ILE A 421 31.81 13.25 20.06
C ILE A 421 32.95 12.99 19.07
N LYS A 422 34.04 12.39 19.52
CA LYS A 422 35.21 12.01 18.70
C LYS A 422 35.40 10.50 18.66
N LEU A 423 35.86 9.97 17.54
CA LEU A 423 36.18 8.53 17.40
C LEU A 423 37.62 8.19 17.85
N GLU A 424 38.49 9.18 17.97
CA GLU A 424 39.84 9.01 18.49
C GLU A 424 39.81 8.49 19.93
N ILE A 425 40.61 7.47 20.22
CA ILE A 425 40.76 6.93 21.55
C ILE A 425 41.33 7.99 22.48
N ASN A 426 40.75 8.10 23.66
CA ASN A 426 41.33 8.83 24.77
C ASN A 426 42.21 7.87 25.59
N HIS A 427 43.53 7.99 25.43
CA HIS A 427 44.51 7.09 26.02
C HIS A 427 44.33 6.94 27.55
N GLU A 428 44.18 8.04 28.29
CA GLU A 428 43.96 8.00 29.75
C GLU A 428 42.71 7.21 30.18
N LYS A 429 41.63 7.28 29.39
CA LYS A 429 40.41 6.51 29.64
C LYS A 429 40.57 5.06 29.21
N GLN A 430 41.31 4.80 28.14
CA GLN A 430 41.56 3.47 27.63
C GLN A 430 42.52 2.65 28.51
N ALA A 431 43.55 3.30 29.08
CA ALA A 431 44.54 2.70 29.99
C ALA A 431 43.89 2.02 31.21
N ARG A 432 42.73 2.50 31.65
CA ARG A 432 41.92 1.88 32.72
C ARG A 432 41.41 0.47 32.40
N HIS A 433 41.54 0.05 31.14
CA HIS A 433 41.11 -1.22 30.58
C HIS A 433 42.27 -1.97 29.91
N ILE A 434 43.52 -1.64 30.21
CA ILE A 434 44.72 -2.35 29.70
C ILE A 434 45.51 -2.86 30.90
N LYS A 435 45.72 -4.18 31.00
CA LYS A 435 46.52 -4.78 32.08
C LYS A 435 47.96 -4.29 31.98
N GLY A 436 48.52 -3.78 33.08
CA GLY A 436 49.91 -3.29 33.16
C GLY A 436 50.05 -1.76 33.15
N GLU A 437 48.99 -1.02 32.81
CA GLU A 437 49.00 0.44 32.89
C GLU A 437 48.75 0.95 34.32
N PRO A 438 49.33 2.10 34.73
CA PRO A 438 49.15 2.67 36.06
C PRO A 438 47.69 2.93 36.46
N GLU A 439 46.83 3.23 35.49
CA GLU A 439 45.41 3.57 35.67
C GLU A 439 44.50 2.34 35.76
N PHE A 440 45.02 1.15 35.50
CA PHE A 440 44.27 -0.10 35.58
C PHE A 440 43.98 -0.45 37.04
N LYS A 441 42.73 -0.82 37.34
CA LYS A 441 42.32 -1.28 38.67
C LYS A 441 41.91 -2.74 38.58
N GLU A 442 42.45 -3.56 39.47
CA GLU A 442 42.08 -4.97 39.56
C GLU A 442 40.56 -5.16 39.68
N GLY A 443 40.05 -6.15 38.95
CA GLY A 443 38.62 -6.46 38.90
C GLY A 443 37.81 -5.64 37.89
N LYS A 444 38.45 -4.92 36.96
CA LYS A 444 37.79 -4.31 35.78
C LYS A 444 37.98 -5.15 34.53
N SER A 445 37.00 -5.09 33.62
CA SER A 445 37.12 -5.63 32.26
C SER A 445 38.29 -4.97 31.51
N TYR A 446 39.05 -5.78 30.78
CA TYR A 446 40.30 -5.35 30.13
C TYR A 446 40.47 -5.95 28.73
N LEU A 447 41.13 -5.20 27.84
CA LEU A 447 41.46 -5.62 26.50
C LEU A 447 42.64 -6.60 26.50
N THR A 448 42.59 -7.58 25.61
CA THR A 448 43.73 -8.45 25.25
C THR A 448 44.38 -8.03 23.93
N ILE A 449 43.76 -7.08 23.23
CA ILE A 449 44.24 -6.49 21.98
C ILE A 449 44.99 -5.17 22.23
N SER A 450 45.77 -4.74 21.25
CA SER A 450 46.46 -3.45 21.29
C SER A 450 45.50 -2.26 21.16
N GLU A 451 45.93 -1.08 21.62
CA GLU A 451 45.17 0.16 21.45
C GLU A 451 44.93 0.51 19.97
N LYS A 452 45.88 0.14 19.10
CA LYS A 452 45.72 0.30 17.65
C LYS A 452 44.58 -0.56 17.12
N GLU A 453 44.50 -1.83 17.50
CA GLU A 453 43.40 -2.72 17.12
C GLU A 453 42.07 -2.23 17.71
N ALA A 454 42.07 -1.72 18.94
CA ALA A 454 40.88 -1.11 19.53
C ALA A 454 40.40 0.13 18.75
N GLN A 455 41.33 0.97 18.25
CA GLN A 455 41.00 2.12 17.41
C GLN A 455 40.39 1.71 16.07
N GLU A 456 40.92 0.66 15.45
CA GLU A 456 40.38 0.08 14.20
C GLU A 456 38.95 -0.45 14.42
N ILE A 457 38.69 -1.11 15.55
CA ILE A 457 37.36 -1.56 15.94
C ILE A 457 36.40 -0.39 16.13
N ILE A 458 36.80 0.68 16.84
CA ILE A 458 35.95 1.86 17.03
C ILE A 458 35.59 2.48 15.67
N ASN A 459 36.56 2.62 14.77
CA ASN A 459 36.34 3.18 13.43
C ASN A 459 35.39 2.30 12.60
N ALA A 460 35.52 0.97 12.70
CA ALA A 460 34.70 0.04 11.94
C ALA A 460 33.29 -0.16 12.51
N LYS A 461 33.12 -0.03 13.84
CA LYS A 461 31.89 -0.43 14.54
C LYS A 461 31.06 0.73 15.07
N SER A 462 31.58 1.95 15.12
CA SER A 462 30.81 3.09 15.60
C SER A 462 29.56 3.35 14.76
N GLY A 463 28.42 3.47 15.42
CA GLY A 463 27.13 3.68 14.76
C GLY A 463 26.56 2.43 14.06
N THR A 464 27.09 1.23 14.37
CA THR A 464 26.59 -0.06 13.86
C THR A 464 25.93 -0.92 14.94
N GLY A 465 26.13 -0.56 16.21
CA GLY A 465 25.65 -1.26 17.38
C GLY A 465 24.33 -0.74 17.93
N ILE A 466 24.10 -0.97 19.22
CA ILE A 466 22.88 -0.56 19.93
C ILE A 466 23.21 0.58 20.88
N PRO A 467 22.79 1.82 20.60
CA PRO A 467 23.00 2.93 21.52
C PRO A 467 22.21 2.75 22.82
N VAL A 468 22.83 3.13 23.94
CA VAL A 468 22.27 2.98 25.28
C VAL A 468 21.58 4.26 25.70
N PHE A 469 20.32 4.15 26.10
CA PHE A 469 19.49 5.27 26.57
C PHE A 469 19.16 5.09 28.06
N ASP A 470 18.88 6.19 28.75
CA ASP A 470 18.31 6.17 30.10
C ASP A 470 16.78 5.93 30.07
N ARG A 471 16.16 5.90 31.25
CA ARG A 471 14.70 5.69 31.40
C ARG A 471 13.86 6.82 30.78
N ASN A 472 14.46 7.99 30.57
CA ASN A 472 13.81 9.16 29.98
C ASN A 472 14.06 9.25 28.46
N GLY A 473 14.72 8.26 27.86
CA GLY A 473 15.01 8.23 26.43
C GLY A 473 16.19 9.11 26.00
N LYS A 474 16.98 9.64 26.93
CA LYS A 474 18.20 10.39 26.62
C LYS A 474 19.37 9.43 26.38
N TRP A 475 20.13 9.66 25.32
CA TRP A 475 21.30 8.85 25.00
C TRP A 475 22.39 9.04 26.04
N LYS A 476 22.97 7.93 26.51
CA LYS A 476 24.01 7.92 27.56
C LYS A 476 25.43 8.07 27.00
N ASN A 477 25.57 8.46 25.73
CA ASN A 477 26.84 8.49 25.00
C ASN A 477 27.54 7.12 24.98
N LYS A 478 26.77 6.04 24.90
CA LYS A 478 27.29 4.66 24.84
C LYS A 478 26.65 3.88 23.72
N GLU A 479 27.40 2.96 23.15
CA GLU A 479 26.94 2.01 22.14
C GLU A 479 27.43 0.60 22.46
N LEU A 480 26.55 -0.38 22.37
CA LEU A 480 26.88 -1.79 22.51
C LEU A 480 27.19 -2.37 21.14
N VAL A 481 28.40 -2.86 20.93
CA VAL A 481 28.85 -3.42 19.65
C VAL A 481 29.21 -4.89 19.78
N ASP A 482 29.22 -5.55 18.62
CA ASP A 482 29.73 -6.89 18.41
C ASP A 482 30.95 -6.80 17.50
N CYS A 483 32.12 -7.13 18.05
CA CYS A 483 33.39 -6.99 17.35
C CYS A 483 33.60 -8.13 16.35
N GLY A 484 33.02 -9.32 16.60
CA GLY A 484 33.17 -10.52 15.77
C GLY A 484 34.54 -11.19 15.86
N ILE A 485 35.40 -10.70 16.75
CA ILE A 485 36.68 -11.28 17.16
C ILE A 485 36.78 -11.13 18.68
N GLU A 486 37.47 -12.04 19.35
CA GLU A 486 37.73 -11.91 20.79
C GLU A 486 38.64 -10.68 21.02
N ILE A 487 38.20 -9.76 21.87
CA ILE A 487 38.86 -8.46 22.08
C ILE A 487 39.42 -8.28 23.49
N GLY A 488 39.02 -9.13 24.42
CA GLY A 488 39.33 -8.97 25.82
C GLY A 488 38.50 -9.83 26.74
N VAL A 489 38.53 -9.46 28.01
CA VAL A 489 37.92 -10.20 29.11
C VAL A 489 36.92 -9.30 29.82
N ASP A 490 35.69 -9.78 29.93
CA ASP A 490 34.69 -9.22 30.83
C ASP A 490 34.92 -9.75 32.25
N VAL A 491 34.95 -8.84 33.23
CA VAL A 491 35.09 -9.20 34.65
C VAL A 491 33.81 -8.84 35.37
N ASP A 492 33.12 -9.85 35.90
CA ASP A 492 31.90 -9.64 36.66
C ASP A 492 32.19 -8.86 37.95
N GLY A 493 31.49 -7.73 38.14
CA GLY A 493 31.73 -6.82 39.26
C GLY A 493 31.49 -7.44 40.65
N LYS A 494 30.61 -8.46 40.74
CA LYS A 494 30.20 -9.11 42.00
C LYS A 494 30.97 -10.41 42.25
N THR A 495 31.09 -11.26 41.22
CA THR A 495 31.68 -12.60 41.34
C THR A 495 33.16 -12.64 40.98
N LYS A 496 33.70 -11.57 40.38
CA LYS A 496 35.08 -11.48 39.87
C LYS A 496 35.43 -12.54 38.83
N LYS A 497 34.43 -13.21 38.25
CA LYS A 497 34.63 -14.21 37.20
C LYS A 497 35.09 -13.50 35.92
N GLU A 498 36.23 -13.93 35.40
CA GLU A 498 36.77 -13.49 34.12
C GLU A 498 36.17 -14.35 32.98
N THR A 499 35.65 -13.72 31.94
CA THR A 499 35.11 -14.41 30.75
C THR A 499 35.62 -13.74 29.47
N PRO A 500 36.29 -14.47 28.56
CA PRO A 500 36.65 -13.93 27.25
C PRO A 500 35.42 -13.47 26.46
N THR A 501 35.54 -12.38 25.71
CA THR A 501 34.40 -11.79 24.99
C THR A 501 34.80 -11.14 23.67
N ASP A 502 33.90 -11.24 22.70
CA ASP A 502 33.92 -10.53 21.41
C ASP A 502 32.99 -9.31 21.41
N LYS A 503 32.37 -8.98 22.55
CA LYS A 503 31.43 -7.86 22.69
C LYS A 503 32.07 -6.70 23.44
N ALA A 504 31.76 -5.48 22.99
CA ALA A 504 32.21 -4.26 23.66
C ALA A 504 31.09 -3.25 23.90
N THR A 505 31.37 -2.31 24.81
CA THR A 505 30.72 -1.01 24.89
C THR A 505 31.68 0.06 24.40
N ILE A 506 31.26 0.87 23.43
CA ILE A 506 31.95 2.09 23.03
C ILE A 506 31.39 3.24 23.86
N HIS A 507 32.26 3.99 24.52
CA HIS A 507 31.92 5.14 25.35
C HIS A 507 32.38 6.44 24.67
N TYR A 508 31.42 7.22 24.17
CA TYR A 508 31.69 8.44 23.44
C TYR A 508 31.83 9.66 24.36
N SER A 509 32.74 10.57 24.00
CA SER A 509 32.80 11.90 24.59
C SER A 509 33.49 12.90 23.68
N LYS A 510 33.37 14.19 23.99
CA LYS A 510 34.02 15.28 23.25
C LYS A 510 35.56 15.22 23.32
N THR A 511 36.09 14.61 24.39
CA THR A 511 37.54 14.48 24.65
C THR A 511 38.13 13.16 24.12
N GLY A 512 37.35 12.35 23.41
CA GLY A 512 37.77 11.05 22.87
C GLY A 512 36.97 9.88 23.44
N THR A 513 37.12 8.73 22.82
CA THR A 513 36.33 7.52 23.04
C THR A 513 37.15 6.44 23.73
N HIS A 514 36.53 5.48 24.39
CA HIS A 514 37.20 4.27 24.87
C HIS A 514 36.31 3.05 24.68
N LEU A 515 36.95 1.91 24.48
CA LEU A 515 36.35 0.60 24.25
C LEU A 515 36.47 -0.25 25.52
N VAL A 516 35.36 -0.82 25.97
CA VAL A 516 35.30 -1.65 27.17
C VAL A 516 34.70 -3.02 26.84
N PRO A 517 35.40 -4.15 27.10
CA PRO A 517 34.81 -5.48 26.95
C PRO A 517 33.57 -5.65 27.84
N ARG A 518 32.58 -6.40 27.35
CA ARG A 518 31.34 -6.69 28.09
C ARG A 518 30.85 -8.11 27.85
N LYS A 519 29.93 -8.60 28.69
CA LYS A 519 29.13 -9.81 28.43
C LYS A 519 27.90 -9.53 27.55
N GLU A 520 27.30 -10.62 27.04
CA GLU A 520 26.15 -10.63 26.13
C GLU A 520 24.83 -10.13 26.77
N GLU A 521 24.62 -10.37 28.07
CA GLU A 521 23.42 -9.91 28.81
C GLU A 521 23.72 -8.80 29.82
N LYS A 522 22.84 -7.79 29.87
CA LYS A 522 22.88 -6.73 30.89
C LYS A 522 22.57 -7.31 32.27
N HIS A 523 23.45 -7.10 33.23
CA HIS A 523 23.00 -6.77 34.57
C HIS A 523 22.62 -5.28 34.59
N ASP A 524 21.31 -5.08 34.72
CA ASP A 524 20.54 -3.85 35.01
C ASP A 524 20.29 -2.83 33.87
#